data_AF-A0A3L8P989-F1
#
_entry.id   AF-A0A3L8P989-F1
#
_cell.length_a   1.000
_cell.length_b   1.000
_cell.length_c   1.000
_cell.angle_alpha   90.00
_cell.angle_beta   90.00
_cell.angle_gamma   90.00
#
_symmetry.space_group_name_H-M   'P 1'
#
loop_
_entity.id
_entity.type
_entity.pdbx_description
1 polymer ?
#
loop_
_entity_poly.entity_id
_entity_poly.type
_entity_poly.pdbx_seq_one_letter_code
_entity_poly.pdbx_strand_id
1 'polypeptide(L)'
;TFPGPATANVRFAEGVEPEAAGDEAWLAAWQEADERVVAALPAAPVFEVARAVWDAVGEDGLLYVGSSNPVRDLDLVARPASAARLVLANRGLAGIDGVPASAIGAALAQAER
;
A
#
# COMPACT_ATOMS: atom_id res chain seq x y z
N THR A 1 11.05 20.01 1.56
CA THR A 1 9.78 19.25 1.47
C THR A 1 9.24 19.41 0.07
N PHE A 2 9.18 18.32 -0.68
CA PHE A 2 8.42 18.28 -1.93
C PHE A 2 6.94 18.58 -1.59
N PRO A 3 6.19 19.33 -2.41
CA PRO A 3 6.51 19.79 -3.75
C PRO A 3 6.88 21.29 -3.78
N GLY A 4 8.15 21.60 -4.06
CA GLY A 4 8.57 22.89 -4.58
C GLY A 4 8.77 22.80 -6.10
N PRO A 5 8.98 23.93 -6.81
CA PRO A 5 9.29 23.90 -8.23
C PRO A 5 10.51 23.02 -8.51
N ALA A 6 10.47 22.25 -9.60
CA ALA A 6 11.61 21.48 -10.07
C ALA A 6 12.83 22.40 -10.24
N THR A 7 13.97 22.00 -9.64
CA THR A 7 15.24 22.71 -9.80
C THR A 7 16.02 22.12 -10.98
N ALA A 8 17.20 22.67 -11.29
CA ALA A 8 18.05 22.19 -12.39
C ALA A 8 18.46 20.70 -12.30
N ASN A 9 18.30 20.07 -11.13
CA ASN A 9 18.63 18.66 -10.89
C ASN A 9 17.42 17.73 -11.05
N VAL A 10 16.25 18.25 -11.44
CA VAL A 10 15.03 17.46 -11.65
C VAL A 10 14.74 17.42 -13.15
N ARG A 11 14.65 16.21 -13.72
CA ARG A 11 14.17 15.98 -15.08
C ARG A 11 12.90 15.14 -14.99
N PHE A 12 11.88 15.54 -15.73
CA PHE A 12 10.67 14.75 -15.92
C PHE A 12 10.84 13.91 -17.18
N ALA A 13 10.52 12.62 -17.09
CA ALA A 13 10.38 11.74 -18.24
C ALA A 13 8.91 11.33 -18.33
N GLU A 14 8.38 11.26 -19.56
CA GLU A 14 7.00 10.80 -19.79
C GLU A 14 6.85 9.29 -19.59
N GLY A 15 7.95 8.53 -19.71
CA GLY A 15 8.01 7.10 -19.49
C GLY A 15 9.44 6.60 -19.33
N VAL A 16 9.58 5.36 -18.86
CA VAL A 16 10.85 4.65 -18.76
C VAL A 16 10.64 3.28 -19.39
N GLU A 17 11.47 2.93 -20.35
CA GLU A 17 11.48 1.61 -20.97
C GLU A 17 12.67 0.81 -20.42
N PRO A 18 12.50 -0.48 -20.12
CA PRO A 18 13.61 -1.33 -19.72
C PRO A 18 14.54 -1.56 -20.92
N GLU A 19 15.84 -1.34 -20.73
CA GLU A 19 16.85 -1.55 -21.79
C GLU A 19 17.02 -3.04 -22.16
N ALA A 20 16.71 -3.94 -21.22
CA ALA A 20 16.74 -5.39 -21.41
C ALA A 20 15.75 -6.08 -20.46
N ALA A 21 15.48 -7.37 -20.73
CA ALA A 21 14.75 -8.21 -19.78
C ALA A 21 15.52 -8.29 -18.45
N GLY A 22 14.78 -8.27 -17.34
CA GLY A 22 15.36 -8.42 -16.00
C GLY A 22 15.90 -9.83 -15.76
N ASP A 23 16.80 -9.96 -14.79
CA ASP A 23 17.29 -11.25 -14.32
C ASP A 23 16.17 -12.03 -13.59
N GLU A 24 15.68 -13.11 -14.19
CA GLU A 24 14.64 -13.95 -13.62
C GLU A 24 15.09 -14.63 -12.32
N ALA A 25 16.37 -14.98 -12.19
CA ALA A 25 16.91 -15.60 -10.97
C ALA A 25 16.95 -14.59 -9.81
N TRP A 26 17.24 -13.32 -10.12
CA TRP A 26 17.12 -12.24 -9.14
C TRP A 26 15.69 -12.05 -8.65
N LEU A 27 14.71 -11.99 -9.57
CA LEU A 27 13.30 -11.88 -9.20
C LEU A 27 12.83 -13.07 -8.36
N ALA A 28 13.16 -14.30 -8.78
CA ALA A 28 12.83 -15.51 -8.05
C ALA A 28 13.41 -15.51 -6.63
N ALA A 29 14.66 -15.08 -6.46
CA ALA A 29 15.28 -14.99 -5.13
C ALA A 29 14.54 -14.02 -4.19
N TRP A 30 13.99 -12.91 -4.71
CA TRP A 30 13.16 -11.99 -3.92
C TRP A 30 11.79 -12.57 -3.57
N GLN A 31 11.15 -13.26 -4.51
CA GLN A 31 9.86 -13.91 -4.28
C GLN A 31 9.98 -15.04 -3.24
N GLU A 32 11.01 -15.88 -3.35
CA GLU A 32 11.32 -16.91 -2.35
C GLU A 32 11.61 -16.30 -0.97
N ALA A 33 12.27 -15.14 -0.91
CA ALA A 33 12.52 -14.45 0.34
C ALA A 33 11.21 -13.94 0.99
N ASP A 34 10.29 -13.38 0.20
CA ASP A 34 8.96 -12.96 0.67
C ASP A 34 8.16 -14.16 1.20
N GLU A 35 8.10 -15.25 0.45
CA GLU A 35 7.40 -16.48 0.86
C GLU A 35 7.92 -17.03 2.20
N ARG A 36 9.24 -16.99 2.42
CA ARG A 36 9.84 -17.41 3.71
C ARG A 36 9.42 -16.51 4.87
N VAL A 37 9.38 -15.19 4.68
CA VAL A 37 8.95 -14.25 5.73
C VAL A 37 7.50 -14.51 6.09
N VAL A 38 6.65 -14.68 5.09
CA VAL A 38 5.21 -14.91 5.25
C VAL A 38 4.95 -16.22 5.98
N ALA A 39 5.63 -17.29 5.59
CA ALA A 39 5.51 -18.59 6.23
C ALA A 39 5.97 -18.56 7.70
N ALA A 40 6.85 -17.62 8.06
CA ALA A 40 7.35 -17.44 9.42
C ALA A 40 6.48 -16.51 10.29
N LEU A 41 5.44 -15.86 9.74
CA LEU A 41 4.57 -15.00 10.52
C LEU A 41 3.82 -15.82 11.59
N PRO A 42 3.75 -15.34 12.85
CA PRO A 42 3.00 -16.05 13.88
C PRO A 42 1.51 -16.01 13.58
N ALA A 43 0.80 -17.08 13.97
CA ALA A 43 -0.66 -17.06 13.96
C ALA A 43 -1.16 -16.03 14.99
N ALA A 44 -1.76 -14.94 14.50
CA ALA A 44 -2.28 -13.86 15.33
C ALA A 44 -3.60 -13.32 14.74
N PRO A 45 -4.64 -13.10 15.56
CA PRO A 45 -5.93 -12.59 15.08
C PRO A 45 -5.84 -11.28 14.31
N VAL A 46 -4.86 -10.42 14.63
CA VAL A 46 -4.63 -9.15 13.93
C VAL A 46 -4.34 -9.35 12.44
N PHE A 47 -3.60 -10.41 12.09
CA PHE A 47 -3.28 -10.76 10.71
C PHE A 47 -4.47 -11.37 9.96
N GLU A 48 -5.34 -12.08 10.67
CA GLU A 48 -6.59 -12.60 10.11
C GLU A 48 -7.55 -11.46 9.80
N VAL A 49 -7.69 -10.49 10.73
CA VAL A 49 -8.51 -9.30 10.52
C VAL A 49 -7.97 -8.45 9.36
N ALA A 50 -6.66 -8.18 9.33
CA ALA A 50 -6.07 -7.39 8.25
C ALA A 50 -6.27 -8.04 6.88
N ARG A 51 -6.11 -9.36 6.77
CA ARG A 51 -6.35 -10.10 5.53
C ARG A 51 -7.82 -10.10 5.13
N ALA A 52 -8.72 -10.38 6.07
CA ALA A 52 -10.16 -10.37 5.81
C ALA A 52 -10.64 -8.99 5.34
N VAL A 53 -10.13 -7.91 5.95
CA VAL A 53 -10.44 -6.53 5.51
C VAL A 53 -9.87 -6.26 4.12
N TRP A 54 -8.63 -6.65 3.85
CA TRP A 54 -8.01 -6.48 2.52
C TRP A 54 -8.79 -7.20 1.41
N ASP A 55 -9.16 -8.46 1.65
CA ASP A 55 -9.86 -9.30 0.69
C ASP A 55 -11.32 -8.86 0.46
N ALA A 56 -11.93 -8.21 1.45
CA ALA A 56 -13.28 -7.66 1.34
C ALA A 56 -13.36 -6.38 0.49
N VAL A 57 -12.23 -5.70 0.24
CA VAL A 57 -12.20 -4.50 -0.60
C VAL A 57 -12.24 -4.93 -2.06
N GLY A 58 -13.36 -4.61 -2.72
CA GLY A 58 -13.59 -4.89 -4.14
C GLY A 58 -12.58 -4.20 -5.07
N GLU A 59 -12.61 -4.59 -6.34
CA GLU A 59 -11.90 -3.89 -7.41
C GLU A 59 -12.37 -2.42 -7.42
N ASP A 60 -11.42 -1.48 -7.55
CA ASP A 60 -11.66 -0.03 -7.43
C ASP A 60 -12.14 0.49 -6.05
N GLY A 61 -12.12 -0.38 -5.02
CA GLY A 61 -12.48 -0.03 -3.67
C GLY A 61 -11.50 0.92 -2.98
N LEU A 62 -12.04 1.71 -2.04
CA LEU A 62 -11.27 2.56 -1.12
C LEU A 62 -11.06 1.83 0.22
N LEU A 63 -9.81 1.72 0.66
CA LEU A 63 -9.45 1.29 2.00
C LEU A 63 -8.74 2.42 2.76
N TYR A 64 -9.33 2.87 3.87
CA TYR A 64 -8.69 3.82 4.78
C TYR A 64 -8.08 3.08 5.98
N VAL A 65 -6.78 3.20 6.18
CA VAL A 65 -6.02 2.42 7.16
C VAL A 65 -5.53 3.30 8.30
N GLY A 66 -5.72 2.85 9.55
CA GLY A 66 -5.20 3.55 10.73
C GLY A 66 -3.67 3.59 10.74
N SER A 67 -3.09 4.73 11.12
CA SER A 67 -1.66 5.03 10.95
C SER A 67 -0.66 4.30 11.87
N SER A 68 -1.14 3.43 12.77
CA SER A 68 -0.31 2.68 13.72
C SER A 68 -0.30 1.18 13.40
N ASN A 69 -0.85 0.31 14.27
CA ASN A 69 -0.82 -1.14 14.05
C ASN A 69 -1.56 -1.58 12.78
N PRO A 70 -2.75 -1.06 12.43
CA PRO A 70 -3.47 -1.53 11.25
C PRO A 70 -2.66 -1.45 9.96
N VAL A 71 -1.90 -0.37 9.73
CA VAL A 71 -1.06 -0.26 8.53
C VAL A 71 0.13 -1.23 8.54
N ARG A 72 0.70 -1.54 9.72
CA ARG A 72 1.79 -2.51 9.86
C ARG A 72 1.30 -3.94 9.69
N ASP A 73 0.16 -4.25 10.28
CA ASP A 73 -0.47 -5.57 10.18
C ASP A 73 -0.86 -5.84 8.72
N LEU A 74 -1.41 -4.83 8.03
CA LEU A 74 -1.75 -4.90 6.62
C LEU A 74 -0.50 -5.05 5.73
N ASP A 75 0.57 -4.31 5.97
CA ASP A 75 1.83 -4.38 5.20
C ASP A 75 2.45 -5.80 5.20
N LEU A 76 2.25 -6.56 6.28
CA LEU A 76 2.76 -7.94 6.40
C LEU A 76 1.91 -8.98 5.65
N VAL A 77 0.62 -8.73 5.45
CA VAL A 77 -0.34 -9.77 5.00
C VAL A 77 -1.10 -9.42 3.72
N ALA A 78 -1.13 -8.16 3.31
CA ALA A 78 -1.78 -7.73 2.08
C ALA A 78 -0.96 -8.19 0.87
N ARG A 79 -1.57 -9.02 0.03
CA ARG A 79 -0.99 -9.40 -1.26
C ARG A 79 -1.42 -8.44 -2.36
N PRO A 80 -0.54 -8.12 -3.31
CA PRO A 80 -0.90 -7.32 -4.48
C PRO A 80 -2.17 -7.88 -5.11
N ALA A 81 -3.20 -7.04 -5.28
CA ALA A 81 -4.38 -7.41 -6.03
C ALA A 81 -4.11 -7.28 -7.53
N SER A 82 -4.86 -8.02 -8.34
CA SER A 82 -4.91 -7.86 -9.79
C SER A 82 -5.45 -6.48 -10.22
N ALA A 83 -6.27 -5.84 -9.37
CA ALA A 83 -6.89 -4.54 -9.61
C ALA A 83 -6.34 -3.46 -8.68
N ALA A 84 -6.33 -2.22 -9.16
CA ALA A 84 -5.86 -1.07 -8.39
C ALA A 84 -6.87 -0.71 -7.28
N ARG A 85 -6.49 -0.91 -6.02
CA ARG A 85 -7.24 -0.42 -4.85
C ARG A 85 -6.69 0.93 -4.43
N LEU A 86 -7.56 1.87 -4.05
CA LEU A 86 -7.12 3.13 -3.44
C LEU A 86 -6.91 2.89 -1.94
N VAL A 87 -5.66 2.95 -1.48
CA VAL A 87 -5.33 2.80 -0.06
C VAL A 87 -4.85 4.14 0.50
N LEU A 88 -5.52 4.63 1.54
CA LEU A 88 -5.21 5.90 2.19
C LEU A 88 -4.86 5.68 3.67
N ALA A 89 -3.92 6.47 4.18
CA ALA A 89 -3.58 6.53 5.59
C ALA A 89 -2.91 7.87 5.92
N ASN A 90 -3.07 8.35 7.16
CA ASN A 90 -2.42 9.59 7.63
C ASN A 90 -0.93 9.35 7.90
N ARG A 91 -0.08 9.20 6.88
CA ARG A 91 1.34 8.80 7.02
C ARG A 91 2.33 9.95 7.18
N GLY A 92 1.88 11.21 7.09
CA GLY A 92 2.72 12.40 7.28
C GLY A 92 3.34 12.46 8.68
N LEU A 93 2.52 12.71 9.71
CA LEU A 93 2.93 12.61 11.12
C LEU A 93 2.59 11.25 11.76
N ALA A 94 1.81 10.41 11.09
CA ALA A 94 1.36 9.11 11.60
C ALA A 94 0.53 9.14 12.90
N GLY A 95 -0.09 10.28 13.23
CA GLY A 95 -0.97 10.42 14.39
C GLY A 95 -2.30 9.67 14.25
N ILE A 96 -2.91 9.33 15.39
CA ILE A 96 -4.23 8.67 15.46
C ILE A 96 -5.40 9.67 15.38
N ASP A 97 -5.12 10.95 15.61
CA ASP A 97 -6.12 12.00 15.59
C ASP A 97 -6.72 12.17 14.20
N GLY A 98 -8.03 12.39 14.16
CA GLY A 98 -8.75 12.65 12.92
C GLY A 98 -8.92 11.45 11.99
N VAL A 99 -8.42 10.24 12.32
CA VAL A 99 -8.57 9.05 11.46
C VAL A 99 -10.03 8.79 11.05
N PRO A 100 -11.04 8.81 11.96
CA PRO A 100 -12.43 8.63 11.55
C PRO A 100 -12.93 9.74 10.61
N ALA A 101 -12.57 11.00 10.90
CA ALA A 101 -12.99 12.15 10.09
C ALA A 101 -12.38 12.08 8.67
N SER A 102 -11.09 11.72 8.56
CA SER A 102 -10.42 11.54 7.29
C SER A 102 -10.98 10.37 6.49
N ALA A 103 -11.29 9.25 7.15
CA ALA A 103 -11.91 8.09 6.51
C ALA A 103 -13.30 8.42 5.94
N ILE A 104 -14.13 9.14 6.70
CA ILE A 104 -15.44 9.62 6.24
C ILE A 104 -15.28 10.58 5.06
N GLY A 105 -14.37 11.56 5.15
CA GLY A 105 -14.12 12.51 4.06
C GLY A 105 -13.66 11.83 2.77
N ALA A 106 -12.78 10.83 2.87
CA ALA A 106 -12.34 10.05 1.72
C ALA A 106 -13.48 9.25 1.09
N ALA A 107 -14.34 8.63 1.91
CA ALA A 107 -15.49 7.89 1.43
C ALA A 107 -16.51 8.79 0.72
N LEU A 108 -16.79 9.99 1.25
CA LEU A 108 -17.66 10.97 0.62
C LEU A 108 -17.10 11.43 -0.74
N ALA A 109 -15.80 11.77 -0.79
CA ALA A 109 -15.16 12.20 -2.04
C ALA A 109 -15.13 11.10 -3.11
N GLN A 110 -14.98 9.84 -2.71
CA GLN A 110 -15.01 8.71 -3.65
C GLN A 110 -16.41 8.44 -4.20
N ALA A 111 -17.46 8.66 -3.39
CA ALA A 111 -18.84 8.51 -3.85
C ALA A 111 -19.27 9.58 -4.87
N GLU A 112 -18.54 10.69 -4.95
CA GLU A 112 -18.76 11.77 -5.93
C GLU A 112 -18.05 11.54 -7.28
N ARG A 113 -17.23 10.49 -7.40
CA ARG A 113 -16.57 10.08 -8.66
C ARG A 113 -17.45 9.15 -9.49
#